data_AF-A0A7V8DBP9-F1
#
_entry.id   AF-A0A7V8DBP9-F1
#
_cell.length_a   1.000
_cell.length_b   1.000
_cell.length_c   1.000
_cell.angle_alpha   90.00
_cell.angle_beta   90.00
_cell.angle_gamma   90.00
#
_symmetry.space_group_name_H-M   'P 1'
#
loop_
_entity.id
_entity.type
_entity.pdbx_description
1 polymer ?
#
loop_
_entity_poly.entity_id
_entity_poly.type
_entity_poly.pdbx_seq_one_letter_code
_entity_poly.pdbx_strand_id
1 'polypeptide(L)'
;MKFTELEKLKGREPERTTWPAAASRPPAQSPQPAARPPSPEPAEAAPSAPVAPQPSEAGRSASGGTAPPAPQVPGVIRPATDSGKGRPDPTGRMIRPAPRAEENRGAPEGARGPDSPKSASLPPRERRMRDQHKETPRRPLEALEEDASLAYARTLKAARDLINGLDGPFLDGYARAMAALDVNYTLLAEGPLLLKYTFHATADSYLYAHSANTAIIAQAAGLALGLGEADLRLLAFGALAHDAGMTEFEAMVSREGKLVSDERDRLRLHPELGADKLDRLLDIDHRDKERLKRIISQTHERADGSGYPAGLAAEAIDPLAQIIAAADVYEALTHPRSWRGPMDPHAAMKEMIDKYAAVFGQRAVRGLVSALTVYPPNSFVRLSTGETARVIMVNRRSLTRPAVEILLDADFAEMTPQEINLAEHPLTAVEREVPWSELAAKAPAFAARYELSRWWRDW
;
A
#
# COMPACT_ATOMS: atom_id res chain seq x y z
N MET A 1 -31.18 16.19 46.75
CA MET A 1 -31.24 17.65 46.95
C MET A 1 -31.32 18.33 45.59
N LYS A 2 -32.08 19.42 45.51
CA LYS A 2 -32.67 20.00 44.30
C LYS A 2 -31.67 20.86 43.49
N PHE A 3 -32.05 21.01 42.22
CA PHE A 3 -31.46 21.74 41.09
C PHE A 3 -31.31 23.27 41.28
N THR A 4 -30.73 23.75 42.40
CA THR A 4 -30.68 25.20 42.72
C THR A 4 -29.36 25.72 43.30
N GLU A 5 -28.21 25.07 43.05
CA GLU A 5 -26.89 25.59 43.46
C GLU A 5 -25.82 25.59 42.34
N LEU A 6 -26.23 25.80 41.08
CA LEU A 6 -25.30 25.88 39.94
C LEU A 6 -25.25 27.25 39.23
N GLU A 7 -25.95 28.28 39.73
CA GLU A 7 -25.96 29.63 39.12
C GLU A 7 -25.19 30.72 39.88
N LYS A 8 -24.43 30.40 40.94
CA LYS A 8 -23.66 31.41 41.70
C LYS A 8 -22.15 31.46 41.45
N LEU A 9 -21.65 30.80 40.41
CA LEU A 9 -20.20 30.73 40.11
C LEU A 9 -19.81 31.23 38.71
N LYS A 10 -20.60 32.10 38.08
CA LYS A 10 -20.19 32.88 36.91
C LYS A 10 -19.95 34.33 37.29
N GLY A 11 -18.72 34.66 37.65
CA GLY A 11 -18.28 36.04 37.85
C GLY A 11 -17.14 36.17 38.85
N ARG A 12 -15.93 35.78 38.44
CA ARG A 12 -14.65 36.28 39.00
C ARG A 12 -13.50 35.78 38.11
N GLU A 13 -12.82 36.71 37.46
CA GLU A 13 -11.56 36.48 36.72
C GLU A 13 -10.40 36.18 37.70
N PRO A 14 -9.43 35.33 37.35
CA PRO A 14 -8.24 35.13 38.16
C PRO A 14 -7.09 36.08 37.78
N GLU A 15 -6.47 36.64 38.81
CA GLU A 15 -5.33 37.57 38.78
C GLU A 15 -4.05 36.95 38.19
N ARG A 16 -3.32 37.77 37.42
CA ARG A 16 -2.02 37.45 36.81
C ARG A 16 -0.88 37.60 37.84
N THR A 17 -0.04 36.58 37.96
CA THR A 17 1.25 36.65 38.66
C THR A 17 2.39 36.86 37.66
N THR A 18 3.30 37.77 37.97
CA THR A 18 4.40 38.28 37.14
C THR A 18 5.74 37.55 37.38
N TRP A 19 6.56 37.40 36.34
CA TRP A 19 8.01 37.13 36.38
C TRP A 19 8.72 37.98 35.29
N PRO A 20 10.02 38.31 35.43
CA PRO A 20 10.58 39.61 35.02
C PRO A 20 11.10 39.70 33.57
N ALA A 21 11.29 40.96 33.17
CA ALA A 21 11.56 41.45 31.81
C ALA A 21 12.91 41.04 31.20
N ALA A 22 12.89 40.77 29.90
CA ALA A 22 14.05 40.78 29.00
C ALA A 22 13.79 41.74 27.83
N ALA A 23 14.87 42.41 27.41
CA ALA A 23 14.93 43.66 26.67
C ALA A 23 14.31 43.68 25.26
N SER A 24 13.82 44.87 24.89
CA SER A 24 13.18 45.25 23.64
C SER A 24 14.06 45.05 22.40
N ARG A 25 13.53 44.37 21.38
CA ARG A 25 14.04 44.38 19.99
C ARG A 25 13.25 45.40 19.14
N PRO A 26 13.90 46.20 18.27
CA PRO A 26 13.21 47.12 17.36
C PRO A 26 12.54 46.40 16.17
N PRO A 27 11.55 47.01 15.51
CA PRO A 27 10.71 46.34 14.51
C PRO A 27 11.46 46.07 13.19
N ALA A 28 11.19 44.89 12.61
CA ALA A 28 11.76 44.42 11.36
C ALA A 28 11.22 45.20 10.15
N GLN A 29 12.13 45.58 9.25
CA GLN A 29 11.83 46.17 7.94
C GLN A 29 11.34 45.10 6.97
N SER A 30 10.39 45.47 6.10
CA SER A 30 9.86 44.63 5.02
C SER A 30 10.96 44.17 4.05
N PRO A 31 11.04 42.88 3.65
CA PRO A 31 12.02 42.44 2.68
C PRO A 31 11.61 42.82 1.24
N GLN A 32 12.53 43.44 0.50
CA GLN A 32 12.46 43.62 -0.95
C GLN A 32 12.67 42.27 -1.68
N PRO A 33 12.15 42.09 -2.91
CA PRO A 33 12.25 40.83 -3.63
C PRO A 33 13.66 40.60 -4.18
N ALA A 34 14.28 39.48 -3.80
CA ALA A 34 15.56 39.03 -4.34
C ALA A 34 15.40 38.46 -5.76
N ALA A 35 16.36 38.76 -6.63
CA ALA A 35 16.42 38.33 -8.03
C ALA A 35 16.58 36.80 -8.18
N ARG A 36 15.96 36.23 -9.23
CA ARG A 36 16.03 34.80 -9.57
C ARG A 36 17.45 34.37 -9.96
N PRO A 37 17.98 33.25 -9.43
CA PRO A 37 19.17 32.61 -9.99
C PRO A 37 18.84 31.84 -11.29
N PRO A 38 19.81 31.63 -12.19
CA PRO A 38 19.60 30.96 -13.47
C PRO A 38 19.33 29.45 -13.31
N SER A 39 18.54 28.91 -14.23
CA SER A 39 18.10 27.51 -14.27
C SER A 39 19.29 26.54 -14.46
N PRO A 40 19.38 25.43 -13.69
CA PRO A 40 20.34 24.37 -13.97
C PRO A 40 19.83 23.44 -15.08
N GLU A 41 20.74 23.08 -15.99
CA GLU A 41 20.62 22.00 -16.98
C GLU A 41 20.41 20.63 -16.32
N PRO A 42 19.83 19.63 -17.04
CA PRO A 42 19.36 18.39 -16.42
C PRO A 42 20.51 17.48 -15.99
N ALA A 43 20.62 17.23 -14.68
CA ALA A 43 21.57 16.30 -14.10
C ALA A 43 21.04 14.85 -14.14
N GLU A 44 21.84 13.95 -14.68
CA GLU A 44 21.64 12.50 -14.69
C GLU A 44 21.62 11.88 -13.28
N ALA A 45 20.84 10.80 -13.17
CA ALA A 45 20.40 10.15 -11.95
C ALA A 45 21.52 9.53 -11.07
N ALA A 46 21.28 9.49 -9.76
CA ALA A 46 21.96 8.62 -8.80
C ALA A 46 20.94 8.05 -7.80
N PRO A 47 21.18 6.84 -7.23
CA PRO A 47 20.16 5.79 -7.31
C PRO A 47 19.47 5.45 -5.98
N SER A 48 18.22 5.04 -6.09
CA SER A 48 17.55 4.06 -5.24
C SER A 48 16.45 3.38 -6.06
N ALA A 49 16.89 2.59 -7.03
CA ALA A 49 16.17 1.51 -7.70
C ALA A 49 17.25 0.60 -8.32
N PRO A 50 17.21 -0.73 -8.17
CA PRO A 50 18.16 -1.60 -8.85
C PRO A 50 17.92 -1.56 -10.36
N VAL A 51 18.99 -1.34 -11.12
CA VAL A 51 19.02 -1.52 -12.57
C VAL A 51 19.13 -3.03 -12.84
N ALA A 52 18.19 -3.58 -13.60
CA ALA A 52 18.25 -4.96 -14.07
C ALA A 52 19.45 -5.16 -15.04
N PRO A 53 20.23 -6.25 -14.95
CA PRO A 53 21.29 -6.50 -15.91
C PRO A 53 20.72 -7.02 -17.25
N GLN A 54 21.12 -6.39 -18.35
CA GLN A 54 20.96 -6.90 -19.72
C GLN A 54 22.03 -7.97 -20.01
N PRO A 55 21.75 -8.96 -20.90
CA PRO A 55 22.68 -10.06 -21.17
C PRO A 55 23.82 -9.58 -22.08
N SER A 56 25.07 -9.91 -21.72
CA SER A 56 26.23 -9.72 -22.61
C SER A 56 26.68 -11.06 -23.19
N GLU A 57 26.87 -11.05 -24.51
CA GLU A 57 27.39 -12.15 -25.30
C GLU A 57 28.91 -12.35 -25.10
N ALA A 58 29.29 -13.63 -25.06
CA ALA A 58 30.52 -14.24 -25.53
C ALA A 58 31.87 -13.49 -25.37
N GLY A 59 32.69 -13.99 -24.44
CA GLY A 59 34.15 -13.83 -24.46
C GLY A 59 34.83 -15.11 -23.95
N ARG A 60 35.34 -15.93 -24.87
CA ARG A 60 36.15 -17.13 -24.57
C ARG A 60 37.47 -16.73 -23.91
N SER A 61 37.82 -17.34 -22.77
CA SER A 61 39.22 -17.72 -22.50
C SER A 61 39.28 -18.85 -21.47
N ALA A 62 40.24 -19.75 -21.66
CA ALA A 62 40.41 -21.00 -20.95
C ALA A 62 41.43 -20.87 -19.80
N SER A 63 41.14 -21.51 -18.67
CA SER A 63 42.05 -22.15 -17.70
C SER A 63 41.16 -22.63 -16.54
N GLY A 64 41.13 -23.89 -16.12
CA GLY A 64 42.25 -24.69 -15.65
C GLY A 64 42.22 -24.68 -14.12
N GLY A 65 41.38 -25.51 -13.49
CA GLY A 65 41.27 -25.55 -12.03
C GLY A 65 40.24 -26.56 -11.51
N THR A 66 40.75 -27.66 -10.99
CA THR A 66 40.13 -28.85 -10.37
C THR A 66 39.08 -28.55 -9.28
N ALA A 67 37.93 -29.24 -9.35
CA ALA A 67 36.91 -29.27 -8.29
C ALA A 67 37.10 -30.51 -7.36
N PRO A 68 36.82 -30.40 -6.04
CA PRO A 68 36.80 -31.54 -5.12
C PRO A 68 35.43 -32.27 -5.12
N PRO A 69 35.36 -33.55 -4.69
CA PRO A 69 34.17 -34.39 -4.87
C PRO A 69 33.13 -34.22 -3.75
N ALA A 70 31.86 -34.37 -4.12
CA ALA A 70 30.73 -34.50 -3.19
C ALA A 70 30.66 -35.91 -2.57
N PRO A 71 30.12 -36.07 -1.34
CA PRO A 71 30.08 -37.34 -0.64
C PRO A 71 28.96 -38.28 -1.13
N GLN A 72 29.25 -39.57 -1.09
CA GLN A 72 28.39 -40.69 -1.47
C GLN A 72 27.42 -41.06 -0.32
N VAL A 73 26.18 -41.41 -0.67
CA VAL A 73 25.21 -42.06 0.24
C VAL A 73 25.02 -43.52 -0.22
N PRO A 74 25.09 -44.54 0.66
CA PRO A 74 24.90 -45.94 0.27
C PRO A 74 23.43 -46.39 0.22
N GLY A 75 23.20 -47.42 -0.62
CA GLY A 75 21.94 -47.99 -1.11
C GLY A 75 21.00 -48.60 -0.06
N VAL A 76 19.70 -48.78 -0.33
CA VAL A 76 18.98 -49.71 -1.25
C VAL A 76 18.17 -50.67 -0.38
N ILE A 77 16.84 -50.72 -0.56
CA ILE A 77 16.05 -51.97 -0.78
C ILE A 77 14.83 -51.63 -1.65
N ARG A 78 14.69 -52.31 -2.80
CA ARG A 78 13.43 -52.53 -3.54
C ARG A 78 13.07 -54.03 -3.44
N PRO A 79 11.81 -54.40 -3.69
CA PRO A 79 11.51 -55.25 -4.86
C PRO A 79 10.42 -54.59 -5.74
N ALA A 80 10.51 -54.56 -7.08
CA ALA A 80 10.25 -55.64 -8.06
C ALA A 80 8.75 -55.98 -8.11
N THR A 81 7.98 -55.98 -9.20
CA THR A 81 8.11 -56.03 -10.68
C THR A 81 6.81 -55.36 -11.25
N ASP A 82 6.52 -55.09 -12.51
CA ASP A 82 6.85 -55.73 -13.78
C ASP A 82 6.53 -54.77 -14.96
N SER A 83 7.19 -55.10 -16.06
CA SER A 83 7.33 -54.62 -17.43
C SER A 83 6.17 -53.98 -18.22
N GLY A 84 6.56 -53.15 -19.20
CA GLY A 84 5.72 -52.76 -20.33
C GLY A 84 6.31 -51.63 -21.19
N LYS A 85 7.39 -51.91 -21.93
CA LYS A 85 8.14 -50.98 -22.81
C LYS A 85 7.34 -50.54 -24.05
N GLY A 86 7.62 -49.34 -24.56
CA GLY A 86 7.47 -48.99 -25.98
C GLY A 86 7.36 -47.48 -26.30
N ARG A 87 8.39 -46.89 -26.89
CA ARG A 87 8.44 -45.60 -27.63
C ARG A 87 9.14 -45.89 -28.99
N PRO A 88 9.13 -45.00 -30.01
CA PRO A 88 8.00 -44.31 -30.66
C PRO A 88 8.12 -44.32 -32.22
N ASP A 89 7.29 -43.51 -32.89
CA ASP A 89 7.48 -42.81 -34.20
C ASP A 89 6.81 -43.39 -35.49
N PRO A 90 6.80 -42.69 -36.63
CA PRO A 90 6.20 -41.39 -37.02
C PRO A 90 5.04 -41.58 -38.03
N THR A 91 4.15 -40.59 -38.19
CA THR A 91 3.60 -40.11 -39.49
C THR A 91 2.40 -39.19 -39.27
N GLY A 92 2.54 -37.93 -39.66
CA GLY A 92 1.45 -36.97 -39.64
C GLY A 92 0.38 -37.27 -40.70
N ARG A 93 -0.88 -37.37 -40.28
CA ARG A 93 -2.04 -36.91 -41.07
C ARG A 93 -3.29 -36.77 -40.20
N MET A 94 -3.93 -35.59 -40.30
CA MET A 94 -5.24 -35.28 -39.71
C MET A 94 -6.37 -35.95 -40.49
N ILE A 95 -7.34 -36.57 -39.82
CA ILE A 95 -8.71 -36.79 -40.34
C ILE A 95 -9.73 -36.68 -39.17
N ARG A 96 -10.72 -35.80 -39.33
CA ARG A 96 -11.91 -35.59 -38.46
C ARG A 96 -12.86 -36.80 -38.50
N PRO A 97 -13.72 -36.97 -37.47
CA PRO A 97 -15.06 -37.48 -37.75
C PRO A 97 -16.17 -36.65 -37.10
N ALA A 98 -17.24 -36.45 -37.87
CA ALA A 98 -18.60 -36.17 -37.44
C ALA A 98 -19.53 -36.98 -38.38
N PRO A 99 -20.83 -37.08 -38.09
CA PRO A 99 -21.47 -37.78 -36.98
C PRO A 99 -22.31 -38.97 -37.50
N ARG A 100 -22.86 -39.82 -36.62
CA ARG A 100 -23.89 -40.81 -37.00
C ARG A 100 -25.27 -40.38 -36.50
N ALA A 101 -26.18 -40.18 -37.46
CA ALA A 101 -27.62 -40.39 -37.35
C ALA A 101 -27.88 -41.91 -37.14
N GLU A 102 -29.03 -42.45 -36.77
CA GLU A 102 -30.42 -42.19 -37.15
C GLU A 102 -31.26 -43.20 -36.32
N GLU A 103 -32.45 -42.92 -35.79
CA GLU A 103 -33.76 -43.37 -36.30
C GLU A 103 -34.72 -43.47 -35.08
N ASN A 104 -36.05 -43.33 -35.12
CA ASN A 104 -37.04 -42.84 -36.08
C ASN A 104 -38.43 -42.96 -35.40
N ARG A 105 -39.40 -42.19 -35.90
CA ARG A 105 -40.88 -42.39 -35.92
C ARG A 105 -41.75 -41.88 -34.78
N GLY A 106 -42.65 -40.96 -35.18
CA GLY A 106 -44.07 -41.01 -34.77
C GLY A 106 -44.73 -39.66 -34.50
N ALA A 107 -45.17 -38.96 -35.56
CA ALA A 107 -46.22 -37.94 -35.47
C ALA A 107 -47.62 -38.60 -35.60
N PRO A 108 -48.71 -37.98 -35.11
CA PRO A 108 -49.41 -37.00 -35.96
C PRO A 108 -49.90 -35.72 -35.24
N GLU A 109 -50.31 -34.77 -36.09
CA GLU A 109 -50.75 -33.40 -35.87
C GLU A 109 -52.09 -33.23 -35.13
N GLY A 110 -52.29 -32.05 -34.52
CA GLY A 110 -53.63 -31.47 -34.39
C GLY A 110 -53.89 -30.48 -33.24
N ALA A 111 -53.87 -29.18 -33.57
CA ALA A 111 -54.73 -28.10 -33.05
C ALA A 111 -54.38 -27.29 -31.76
N ARG A 112 -54.08 -25.99 -32.03
CA ARG A 112 -54.59 -24.73 -31.42
C ARG A 112 -54.25 -24.34 -29.96
N GLY A 113 -53.66 -23.14 -29.83
CA GLY A 113 -54.05 -22.11 -28.84
C GLY A 113 -53.06 -21.83 -27.70
N PRO A 114 -52.89 -20.57 -27.25
CA PRO A 114 -51.65 -20.08 -26.65
C PRO A 114 -51.65 -20.17 -25.12
N ASP A 115 -50.59 -20.72 -24.52
CA ASP A 115 -50.32 -20.56 -23.10
C ASP A 115 -48.89 -20.05 -22.90
N SER A 116 -48.80 -18.85 -22.34
CA SER A 116 -47.59 -18.20 -21.84
C SER A 116 -46.81 -19.15 -20.91
N PRO A 117 -45.47 -19.25 -21.01
CA PRO A 117 -44.72 -20.06 -20.07
C PRO A 117 -44.80 -19.42 -18.68
N LYS A 118 -45.47 -20.13 -17.77
CA LYS A 118 -45.45 -19.87 -16.33
C LYS A 118 -43.99 -19.84 -15.88
N SER A 119 -43.62 -18.69 -15.31
CA SER A 119 -42.43 -18.47 -14.48
C SER A 119 -42.12 -19.72 -13.64
N ALA A 120 -41.05 -20.44 -14.02
CA ALA A 120 -40.46 -21.46 -13.20
C ALA A 120 -39.82 -20.76 -12.00
N SER A 121 -40.53 -20.76 -10.87
CA SER A 121 -40.00 -20.28 -9.60
C SER A 121 -38.77 -21.10 -9.23
N LEU A 122 -37.62 -20.41 -9.12
CA LEU A 122 -36.34 -20.98 -8.70
C LEU A 122 -36.47 -21.79 -7.40
N PRO A 123 -35.71 -22.89 -7.24
CA PRO A 123 -35.81 -23.76 -6.07
C PRO A 123 -35.46 -23.04 -4.75
N PRO A 124 -36.03 -23.47 -3.60
CA PRO A 124 -35.97 -22.74 -2.32
C PRO A 124 -34.56 -22.42 -1.77
N ARG A 125 -33.52 -23.11 -2.24
CA ARG A 125 -32.12 -22.85 -1.86
C ARG A 125 -31.56 -21.56 -2.46
N GLU A 126 -32.04 -21.14 -3.63
CA GLU A 126 -31.57 -19.92 -4.30
C GLU A 126 -32.25 -18.65 -3.75
N ARG A 127 -33.48 -18.77 -3.22
CA ARG A 127 -34.13 -17.69 -2.46
C ARG A 127 -33.41 -17.42 -1.12
N ARG A 128 -32.94 -18.48 -0.44
CA ARG A 128 -32.25 -18.33 0.86
C ARG A 128 -30.85 -17.70 0.77
N MET A 129 -30.19 -17.71 -0.39
CA MET A 129 -28.91 -17.00 -0.56
C MET A 129 -29.06 -15.54 -0.99
N ARG A 130 -30.20 -15.13 -1.56
CA ARG A 130 -30.47 -13.71 -1.88
C ARG A 130 -30.96 -12.90 -0.68
N ASP A 131 -31.63 -13.54 0.29
CA ASP A 131 -32.28 -12.83 1.40
C ASP A 131 -31.42 -12.65 2.66
N GLN A 132 -30.09 -12.86 2.60
CA GLN A 132 -29.20 -12.76 3.78
C GLN A 132 -28.17 -11.63 3.76
N HIS A 133 -28.19 -10.74 2.78
CA HIS A 133 -27.42 -9.49 2.88
C HIS A 133 -28.41 -8.33 2.80
N LYS A 134 -29.06 -8.02 3.92
CA LYS A 134 -29.51 -6.65 4.15
C LYS A 134 -28.25 -5.80 3.98
N GLU A 135 -28.15 -5.05 2.89
CA GLU A 135 -27.14 -4.01 2.76
C GLU A 135 -27.28 -3.13 4.01
N THR A 136 -26.27 -3.21 4.87
CA THR A 136 -26.14 -2.28 5.99
C THR A 136 -26.26 -0.88 5.40
N PRO A 137 -27.11 0.01 5.95
CA PRO A 137 -27.26 1.36 5.43
C PRO A 137 -25.87 1.98 5.26
N ARG A 138 -25.52 2.34 4.03
CA ARG A 138 -24.21 2.94 3.77
C ARG A 138 -24.16 4.26 4.52
N ARG A 139 -23.17 4.38 5.41
CA ARG A 139 -22.91 5.64 6.13
C ARG A 139 -22.65 6.75 5.10
N PRO A 140 -23.06 8.00 5.36
CA PRO A 140 -22.67 9.14 4.53
C PRO A 140 -21.15 9.21 4.41
N LEU A 141 -20.64 9.60 3.23
CA LEU A 141 -19.20 9.63 2.99
C LEU A 141 -18.49 10.60 3.94
N GLU A 142 -19.13 11.72 4.27
CA GLU A 142 -18.58 12.74 5.18
C GLU A 142 -18.24 12.15 6.56
N ALA A 143 -19.12 11.29 7.08
CA ALA A 143 -18.87 10.60 8.35
C ALA A 143 -17.75 9.55 8.25
N LEU A 144 -17.59 8.93 7.08
CA LEU A 144 -16.48 8.00 6.84
C LEU A 144 -15.16 8.75 6.68
N GLU A 145 -15.16 9.93 6.07
CA GLU A 145 -13.99 10.80 5.95
C GLU A 145 -13.52 11.32 7.31
N GLU A 146 -14.45 11.73 8.18
CA GLU A 146 -14.10 12.17 9.54
C GLU A 146 -13.41 11.04 10.33
N ASP A 147 -13.98 9.84 10.31
CA ASP A 147 -13.39 8.66 10.96
C ASP A 147 -12.02 8.31 10.39
N ALA A 148 -11.89 8.29 9.07
CA ALA A 148 -10.63 7.97 8.39
C ALA A 148 -9.54 9.02 8.68
N SER A 149 -9.90 10.30 8.68
CA SER A 149 -9.00 11.39 9.05
C SER A 149 -8.52 11.26 10.50
N LEU A 150 -9.43 10.97 11.44
CA LEU A 150 -9.09 10.78 12.85
C LEU A 150 -8.23 9.53 13.08
N ALA A 151 -8.52 8.44 12.38
CA ALA A 151 -7.71 7.22 12.45
C ALA A 151 -6.30 7.42 11.91
N TYR A 152 -6.17 8.17 10.81
CA TYR A 152 -4.85 8.55 10.29
C TYR A 152 -4.06 9.39 11.31
N ALA A 153 -4.67 10.43 11.88
CA ALA A 153 -4.04 11.26 12.92
C ALA A 153 -3.58 10.42 14.13
N ARG A 154 -4.42 9.48 14.59
CA ARG A 154 -4.06 8.53 15.66
C ARG A 154 -2.89 7.63 15.29
N THR A 155 -2.85 7.14 14.05
CA THR A 155 -1.75 6.28 13.56
C THR A 155 -0.45 7.05 13.45
N LEU A 156 -0.51 8.28 12.94
CA LEU A 156 0.64 9.18 12.88
C LEU A 156 1.20 9.48 14.29
N LYS A 157 0.30 9.78 15.24
CA LYS A 157 0.68 9.97 16.64
C LYS A 157 1.29 8.69 17.24
N ALA A 158 0.70 7.53 16.95
CA ALA A 158 1.22 6.24 17.42
C ALA A 158 2.61 5.94 16.85
N ALA A 159 2.85 6.23 15.55
CA ALA A 159 4.17 6.10 14.93
C ALA A 159 5.20 6.98 15.64
N ARG A 160 4.87 8.26 15.88
CA ARG A 160 5.73 9.22 16.59
C ARG A 160 6.04 8.76 18.01
N ASP A 161 5.02 8.42 18.78
CA ASP A 161 5.15 7.99 20.17
C ASP A 161 5.97 6.70 20.26
N LEU A 162 5.74 5.75 19.35
CA LEU A 162 6.49 4.50 19.28
C LEU A 162 7.96 4.76 18.99
N ILE A 163 8.27 5.42 17.87
CA ILE A 163 9.64 5.62 17.41
C ILE A 163 10.47 6.39 18.45
N ASN A 164 9.92 7.45 19.03
CA ASN A 164 10.61 8.23 20.07
C ASN A 164 10.68 7.52 21.43
N GLY A 165 9.70 6.67 21.74
CA GLY A 165 9.66 5.92 22.98
C GLY A 165 10.64 4.75 23.03
N LEU A 166 11.16 4.32 21.88
CA LEU A 166 12.07 3.18 21.75
C LEU A 166 13.54 3.48 22.12
N ASP A 167 13.85 4.68 22.63
CA ASP A 167 15.19 5.02 23.16
C ASP A 167 15.36 4.62 24.64
N GLY A 168 14.26 4.31 25.34
CA GLY A 168 14.27 3.89 26.73
C GLY A 168 13.17 2.87 27.04
N PRO A 169 13.11 2.31 28.27
CA PRO A 169 12.07 1.37 28.65
C PRO A 169 10.67 1.96 28.42
N PHE A 170 9.84 1.26 27.64
CA PHE A 170 8.52 1.71 27.25
C PHE A 170 7.46 0.73 27.77
N LEU A 171 6.76 1.16 28.83
CA LEU A 171 5.88 0.29 29.62
C LEU A 171 4.56 -0.08 28.91
N ASP A 172 4.06 0.75 28.00
CA ASP A 172 2.78 0.56 27.32
C ASP A 172 2.85 0.90 25.82
N GLY A 173 4.06 0.86 25.24
CA GLY A 173 4.31 1.26 23.86
C GLY A 173 3.63 0.35 22.85
N TYR A 174 3.66 -0.96 23.08
CA TYR A 174 3.01 -1.92 22.20
C TYR A 174 1.48 -1.75 22.25
N ALA A 175 0.91 -1.68 23.45
CA ALA A 175 -0.53 -1.52 23.64
C ALA A 175 -1.07 -0.22 23.00
N ARG A 176 -0.35 0.91 23.15
CA ARG A 176 -0.73 2.18 22.53
C ARG A 176 -0.70 2.14 21.00
N ALA A 177 0.35 1.56 20.43
CA ALA A 177 0.44 1.37 18.99
C ALA A 177 -0.69 0.47 18.47
N MET A 178 -0.94 -0.65 19.14
CA MET A 178 -2.00 -1.58 18.76
C MET A 178 -3.39 -0.94 18.84
N ALA A 179 -3.67 -0.07 19.81
CA ALA A 179 -4.94 0.63 19.89
C ALA A 179 -5.24 1.49 18.64
N ALA A 180 -4.23 2.13 18.05
CA ALA A 180 -4.39 2.86 16.78
C ALA A 180 -4.57 1.90 15.60
N LEU A 181 -3.77 0.82 15.55
CA LEU A 181 -3.82 -0.18 14.47
C LEU A 181 -5.12 -0.99 14.47
N ASP A 182 -5.77 -1.18 15.62
CA ASP A 182 -7.06 -1.86 15.72
C ASP A 182 -8.21 -0.98 15.18
N VAL A 183 -8.11 0.35 15.31
CA VAL A 183 -9.00 1.30 14.63
C VAL A 183 -8.79 1.21 13.11
N ASN A 184 -7.54 1.18 12.65
CA ASN A 184 -7.23 1.02 11.23
C ASN A 184 -7.80 -0.29 10.68
N TYR A 185 -7.62 -1.40 11.39
CA TYR A 185 -8.21 -2.69 11.02
C TYR A 185 -9.72 -2.58 10.82
N THR A 186 -10.43 -1.98 11.78
CA THR A 186 -11.88 -1.82 11.74
C THR A 186 -12.32 -1.02 10.52
N LEU A 187 -11.72 0.15 10.30
CA LEU A 187 -12.04 1.00 9.15
C LEU A 187 -11.70 0.31 7.84
N LEU A 188 -10.51 -0.28 7.72
CA LEU A 188 -10.11 -1.00 6.52
C LEU A 188 -11.01 -2.20 6.26
N ALA A 189 -11.53 -2.89 7.28
CA ALA A 189 -12.49 -3.98 7.09
C ALA A 189 -13.83 -3.47 6.52
N GLU A 190 -14.33 -2.34 7.02
CA GLU A 190 -15.58 -1.70 6.56
C GLU A 190 -15.44 -1.07 5.16
N GLY A 191 -14.36 -0.35 4.91
CA GLY A 191 -14.14 0.39 3.68
C GLY A 191 -12.71 0.89 3.52
N PRO A 192 -12.17 0.92 2.29
CA PRO A 192 -10.77 1.26 2.06
C PRO A 192 -10.49 2.78 2.05
N LEU A 193 -11.37 3.60 2.61
CA LEU A 193 -11.26 5.06 2.58
C LEU A 193 -10.04 5.58 3.35
N LEU A 194 -9.59 4.87 4.39
CA LEU A 194 -8.37 5.21 5.12
C LEU A 194 -7.14 5.30 4.21
N LEU A 195 -7.07 4.51 3.14
CA LEU A 195 -5.97 4.54 2.16
C LEU A 195 -5.89 5.87 1.38
N LYS A 196 -6.96 6.66 1.34
CA LYS A 196 -6.93 8.03 0.79
C LYS A 196 -5.93 8.92 1.53
N TYR A 197 -5.75 8.68 2.83
CA TYR A 197 -4.96 9.54 3.71
C TYR A 197 -3.46 9.19 3.73
N THR A 198 -3.07 8.01 3.24
CA THR A 198 -1.65 7.59 3.19
C THR A 198 -0.82 8.35 2.15
N PHE A 199 -1.41 9.36 1.53
CA PHE A 199 -0.82 10.22 0.52
C PHE A 199 -0.38 11.58 1.08
N HIS A 200 -0.75 11.88 2.33
CA HIS A 200 -0.38 13.12 3.00
C HIS A 200 1.01 12.99 3.64
N ALA A 201 1.84 14.01 3.43
CA ALA A 201 3.03 14.22 4.26
C ALA A 201 2.70 15.04 5.51
N THR A 202 3.63 15.05 6.45
CA THR A 202 3.55 15.88 7.66
C THR A 202 4.82 16.71 7.77
N ALA A 203 4.70 17.94 8.28
CA ALA A 203 5.84 18.84 8.46
C ALA A 203 6.78 18.39 9.60
N ASP A 204 6.28 17.56 10.53
CA ASP A 204 7.00 17.20 11.76
C ASP A 204 8.12 16.17 11.53
N SER A 205 7.89 15.15 10.70
CA SER A 205 8.93 14.18 10.28
C SER A 205 8.43 13.26 9.17
N TYR A 206 9.25 13.09 8.12
CA TYR A 206 9.03 12.09 7.08
C TYR A 206 8.92 10.68 7.66
N LEU A 207 9.77 10.34 8.64
CA LEU A 207 9.85 8.99 9.21
C LEU A 207 8.53 8.55 9.87
N TYR A 208 7.85 9.46 10.59
CA TYR A 208 6.58 9.14 11.25
C TYR A 208 5.45 8.94 10.25
N ALA A 209 5.37 9.81 9.24
CA ALA A 209 4.38 9.70 8.17
C ALA A 209 4.60 8.42 7.36
N HIS A 210 5.85 8.16 6.97
CA HIS A 210 6.26 6.96 6.25
C HIS A 210 5.88 5.68 7.00
N SER A 211 6.18 5.61 8.30
CA SER A 211 5.85 4.46 9.14
C SER A 211 4.33 4.26 9.28
N ALA A 212 3.57 5.35 9.48
CA ALA A 212 2.11 5.30 9.56
C ALA A 212 1.47 4.86 8.23
N ASN A 213 1.93 5.43 7.11
CA ASN A 213 1.46 5.11 5.77
C ASN A 213 1.74 3.63 5.44
N THR A 214 2.98 3.18 5.66
CA THR A 214 3.41 1.80 5.42
C THR A 214 2.59 0.83 6.26
N ALA A 215 2.29 1.15 7.52
CA ALA A 215 1.43 0.33 8.38
C ALA A 215 0.01 0.18 7.84
N ILE A 216 -0.62 1.28 7.41
CA ILE A 216 -1.97 1.27 6.85
C ILE A 216 -2.01 0.46 5.54
N ILE A 217 -1.03 0.69 4.65
CA ILE A 217 -0.94 0.00 3.35
C ILE A 217 -0.70 -1.50 3.55
N ALA A 218 0.25 -1.88 4.42
CA ALA A 218 0.55 -3.27 4.72
C ALA A 218 -0.65 -3.99 5.35
N GLN A 219 -1.32 -3.35 6.32
CA GLN A 219 -2.51 -3.93 6.95
C GLN A 219 -3.66 -4.13 5.94
N ALA A 220 -3.87 -3.18 5.02
CA ALA A 220 -4.84 -3.33 3.94
C ALA A 220 -4.48 -4.47 2.99
N ALA A 221 -3.20 -4.63 2.64
CA ALA A 221 -2.71 -5.75 1.82
C ALA A 221 -2.90 -7.10 2.53
N GLY A 222 -2.60 -7.18 3.82
CA GLY A 222 -2.82 -8.37 4.64
C GLY A 222 -4.30 -8.76 4.70
N LEU A 223 -5.19 -7.78 4.88
CA LEU A 223 -6.65 -8.00 4.86
C LEU A 223 -7.10 -8.56 3.50
N ALA A 224 -6.61 -7.99 2.40
CA ALA A 224 -6.93 -8.45 1.06
C ALA A 224 -6.39 -9.86 0.76
N LEU A 225 -5.30 -10.27 1.42
CA LEU A 225 -4.74 -11.62 1.34
C LEU A 225 -5.43 -12.63 2.27
N GLY A 226 -6.41 -12.19 3.08
CA GLY A 226 -7.13 -13.04 4.03
C GLY A 226 -6.26 -13.54 5.18
N LEU A 227 -5.28 -12.75 5.62
CA LEU A 227 -4.48 -13.10 6.80
C LEU A 227 -5.36 -13.18 8.05
N GLY A 228 -5.01 -14.09 8.95
CA GLY A 228 -5.67 -14.19 10.26
C GLY A 228 -5.33 -13.01 11.16
N GLU A 229 -6.17 -12.76 12.17
CA GLU A 229 -6.04 -11.62 13.07
C GLU A 229 -4.66 -11.51 13.74
N ALA A 230 -4.10 -12.63 14.21
CA ALA A 230 -2.77 -12.66 14.83
C ALA A 230 -1.66 -12.20 13.86
N ASP A 231 -1.68 -12.67 12.61
CA ASP A 231 -0.71 -12.26 11.60
C ASP A 231 -0.94 -10.80 11.16
N LEU A 232 -2.19 -10.34 11.09
CA LEU A 232 -2.51 -8.94 10.78
C LEU A 232 -1.98 -7.98 11.85
N ARG A 233 -2.08 -8.33 13.13
CA ARG A 233 -1.55 -7.54 14.25
C ARG A 233 -0.02 -7.42 14.15
N LEU A 234 0.66 -8.54 13.92
CA LEU A 234 2.12 -8.55 13.73
C LEU A 234 2.54 -7.78 12.47
N LEU A 235 1.80 -7.91 11.37
CA LEU A 235 2.07 -7.20 10.12
C LEU A 235 1.96 -5.69 10.32
N ALA A 236 0.85 -5.22 10.92
CA ALA A 236 0.58 -3.82 11.12
C ALA A 236 1.58 -3.18 12.10
N PHE A 237 1.89 -3.86 13.21
CA PHE A 237 2.88 -3.37 14.17
C PHE A 237 4.30 -3.39 13.58
N GLY A 238 4.69 -4.48 12.92
CA GLY A 238 5.99 -4.60 12.27
C GLY A 238 6.20 -3.51 11.21
N ALA A 239 5.16 -3.20 10.43
CA ALA A 239 5.18 -2.10 9.47
C ALA A 239 5.29 -0.72 10.14
N LEU A 240 4.63 -0.51 11.29
CA LEU A 240 4.73 0.75 12.04
C LEU A 240 6.13 0.95 12.66
N ALA A 241 6.82 -0.14 12.99
CA ALA A 241 8.10 -0.14 13.68
C ALA A 241 9.32 -0.39 12.78
N HIS A 242 9.12 -0.69 11.49
CA HIS A 242 10.20 -1.24 10.63
C HIS A 242 11.44 -0.34 10.55
N ASP A 243 11.22 0.98 10.43
CA ASP A 243 12.28 1.97 10.33
C ASP A 243 12.64 2.61 11.68
N ALA A 244 12.26 2.01 12.82
CA ALA A 244 12.58 2.56 14.14
C ALA A 244 14.11 2.72 14.37
N GLY A 245 14.94 1.93 13.69
CA GLY A 245 16.40 2.07 13.74
C GLY A 245 16.95 3.29 13.00
N MET A 246 16.14 3.96 12.17
CA MET A 246 16.54 5.17 11.44
C MET A 246 16.86 6.35 12.37
N THR A 247 16.35 6.33 13.61
CA THR A 247 16.67 7.36 14.62
C THR A 247 18.15 7.42 14.94
N GLU A 248 18.88 6.30 14.84
CA GLU A 248 20.34 6.25 15.06
C GLU A 248 21.13 7.00 13.98
N PHE A 249 20.48 7.33 12.86
CA PHE A 249 21.10 7.94 11.68
C PHE A 249 20.53 9.33 11.36
N GLU A 250 19.71 9.93 12.22
CA GLU A 250 19.06 11.22 11.95
C GLU A 250 20.08 12.31 11.57
N ALA A 251 21.18 12.41 12.32
CA ALA A 251 22.25 13.37 12.03
C ALA A 251 22.95 13.11 10.69
N MET A 252 22.98 11.86 10.22
CA MET A 252 23.56 11.48 8.92
C MET A 252 22.62 11.82 7.78
N VAL A 253 21.33 11.47 7.91
CA VAL A 253 20.30 11.67 6.88
C VAL A 253 19.91 13.15 6.74
N SER A 254 20.06 13.95 7.79
CA SER A 254 19.77 15.39 7.77
C SER A 254 20.86 16.24 7.11
N ARG A 255 22.02 15.66 6.76
CA ARG A 255 23.11 16.39 6.09
C ARG A 255 22.81 16.60 4.62
N GLU A 256 23.09 17.81 4.13
CA GLU A 256 23.01 18.11 2.70
C GLU A 256 24.09 17.35 1.91
N GLY A 257 23.71 16.67 0.84
CA GLY A 257 24.61 15.95 -0.06
C GLY A 257 24.29 14.45 -0.19
N LYS A 258 25.04 13.76 -1.06
CA LYS A 258 24.90 12.30 -1.24
C LYS A 258 25.68 11.58 -0.15
N LEU A 259 25.07 10.55 0.45
CA LEU A 259 25.76 9.65 1.37
C LEU A 259 26.92 8.93 0.67
N VAL A 260 28.10 8.92 1.31
CA VAL A 260 29.24 8.13 0.82
C VAL A 260 28.98 6.63 0.99
N SER A 261 29.79 5.75 0.37
CA SER A 261 29.62 4.30 0.45
C SER A 261 29.49 3.79 1.89
N ASP A 262 30.39 4.25 2.75
CA ASP A 262 30.50 3.76 4.13
C ASP A 262 29.32 4.22 4.99
N GLU A 263 28.78 5.42 4.71
CA GLU A 263 27.56 5.93 5.33
C GLU A 263 26.33 5.11 4.89
N ARG A 264 26.27 4.72 3.61
CA ARG A 264 25.20 3.85 3.09
C ARG A 264 25.27 2.45 3.70
N ASP A 265 26.45 1.89 3.86
CA ASP A 265 26.61 0.56 4.47
C ASP A 265 26.26 0.57 5.96
N ARG A 266 26.53 1.67 6.68
CA ARG A 266 26.04 1.86 8.05
C ARG A 266 24.52 2.01 8.11
N LEU A 267 23.94 2.80 7.21
CA LEU A 267 22.49 3.00 7.16
C LEU A 267 21.73 1.69 6.93
N ARG A 268 22.33 0.73 6.22
CA ARG A 268 21.77 -0.63 6.02
C ARG A 268 21.62 -1.45 7.30
N LEU A 269 22.18 -1.00 8.43
CA LEU A 269 22.02 -1.63 9.74
C LEU A 269 20.75 -1.19 10.47
N HIS A 270 20.02 -0.19 9.98
CA HIS A 270 18.80 0.28 10.64
C HIS A 270 17.73 -0.81 10.88
N PRO A 271 17.57 -1.87 10.05
CA PRO A 271 16.58 -2.91 10.34
C PRO A 271 16.97 -3.73 11.56
N GLU A 272 18.26 -4.04 11.72
CA GLU A 272 18.78 -4.77 12.89
C GLU A 272 18.68 -3.91 14.16
N LEU A 273 19.07 -2.63 14.07
CA LEU A 273 18.96 -1.68 15.18
C LEU A 273 17.49 -1.45 15.57
N GLY A 274 16.58 -1.38 14.60
CA GLY A 274 15.14 -1.30 14.82
C GLY A 274 14.57 -2.53 15.50
N ALA A 275 15.03 -3.73 15.11
CA ALA A 275 14.69 -4.98 15.77
C ALA A 275 15.17 -4.98 17.23
N ASP A 276 16.42 -4.58 17.49
CA ASP A 276 16.98 -4.52 18.85
C ASP A 276 16.24 -3.53 19.75
N LYS A 277 15.78 -2.41 19.19
CA LYS A 277 14.94 -1.42 19.89
C LYS A 277 13.66 -2.03 20.45
N LEU A 278 13.10 -3.09 19.86
CA LEU A 278 11.91 -3.76 20.41
C LEU A 278 12.11 -4.37 21.81
N ASP A 279 13.36 -4.57 22.25
CA ASP A 279 13.65 -5.00 23.62
C ASP A 279 13.25 -3.95 24.67
N ARG A 280 13.02 -2.71 24.24
CA ARG A 280 12.50 -1.62 25.07
C ARG A 280 11.00 -1.73 25.37
N LEU A 281 10.24 -2.49 24.58
CA LEU A 281 8.82 -2.75 24.82
C LEU A 281 8.65 -3.81 25.90
N LEU A 282 8.03 -3.45 27.02
CA LEU A 282 7.88 -4.33 28.18
C LEU A 282 6.51 -5.03 28.25
N ASP A 283 5.57 -4.63 27.39
CA ASP A 283 4.17 -5.05 27.39
C ASP A 283 3.77 -5.98 26.23
N ILE A 284 4.75 -6.59 25.58
CA ILE A 284 4.54 -7.55 24.48
C ILE A 284 4.98 -8.95 24.89
N ASP A 285 4.21 -9.96 24.48
CA ASP A 285 4.57 -11.37 24.66
C ASP A 285 5.92 -11.70 23.99
N HIS A 286 6.72 -12.52 24.65
CA HIS A 286 8.07 -12.87 24.20
C HIS A 286 8.06 -13.50 22.80
N ARG A 287 7.12 -14.39 22.49
CA ARG A 287 7.08 -15.08 21.20
C ARG A 287 6.76 -14.10 20.07
N ASP A 288 5.84 -13.19 20.30
CA ASP A 288 5.45 -12.16 19.33
C ASP A 288 6.58 -11.15 19.13
N LYS A 289 7.27 -10.74 20.22
CA LYS A 289 8.46 -9.88 20.15
C LYS A 289 9.54 -10.50 19.27
N GLU A 290 9.92 -11.75 19.52
CA GLU A 290 10.96 -12.43 18.73
C GLU A 290 10.59 -12.56 17.25
N ARG A 291 9.31 -12.77 16.94
CA ARG A 291 8.84 -12.80 15.55
C ARG A 291 8.88 -11.42 14.91
N LEU A 292 8.48 -10.36 15.62
CA LEU A 292 8.57 -8.99 15.14
C LEU A 292 10.01 -8.57 14.87
N LYS A 293 10.95 -8.90 15.76
CA LYS A 293 12.39 -8.63 15.55
C LYS A 293 12.86 -9.24 14.23
N ARG A 294 12.51 -10.50 13.96
CA ARG A 294 12.80 -11.15 12.67
C ARG A 294 12.13 -10.43 11.50
N ILE A 295 10.84 -10.14 11.58
CA ILE A 295 10.10 -9.45 10.52
C ILE A 295 10.75 -8.11 10.18
N ILE A 296 11.04 -7.28 11.19
CA ILE A 296 11.65 -5.96 11.02
C ILE A 296 13.03 -6.07 10.40
N SER A 297 13.87 -6.99 10.88
CA SER A 297 15.21 -7.19 10.31
C SER A 297 15.20 -7.61 8.83
N GLN A 298 14.05 -8.10 8.33
CA GLN A 298 13.91 -8.67 7.00
C GLN A 298 13.13 -7.78 6.02
N THR A 299 12.65 -6.60 6.41
CA THR A 299 11.83 -5.71 5.54
C THR A 299 12.62 -5.20 4.32
N HIS A 300 13.95 -5.17 4.40
CA HIS A 300 14.82 -4.79 3.30
C HIS A 300 15.42 -5.99 2.54
N GLU A 301 15.02 -7.21 2.90
CA GLU A 301 15.36 -8.40 2.14
C GLU A 301 14.55 -8.46 0.83
N ARG A 302 15.11 -9.14 -0.17
CA ARG A 302 14.52 -9.24 -1.51
C ARG A 302 14.50 -10.69 -1.93
N ALA A 303 13.43 -11.16 -2.53
CA ALA A 303 13.23 -12.56 -2.87
C ALA A 303 14.32 -13.11 -3.82
N ASP A 304 14.99 -12.23 -4.58
CA ASP A 304 16.14 -12.56 -5.43
C ASP A 304 17.50 -12.58 -4.70
N GLY A 305 17.53 -12.33 -3.39
CA GLY A 305 18.75 -12.28 -2.57
C GLY A 305 19.54 -10.97 -2.67
N SER A 306 19.06 -9.97 -3.42
CA SER A 306 19.73 -8.66 -3.57
C SER A 306 19.54 -7.71 -2.38
N GLY A 307 18.74 -8.14 -1.40
CA GLY A 307 18.39 -7.37 -0.20
C GLY A 307 19.48 -7.34 0.86
N TYR A 308 19.12 -6.75 2.00
CA TYR A 308 19.98 -6.60 3.17
C TYR A 308 19.14 -6.70 4.45
N PRO A 309 19.75 -6.95 5.63
CA PRO A 309 21.18 -7.08 5.91
C PRO A 309 21.80 -8.45 5.60
N ALA A 310 21.01 -9.53 5.62
CA ALA A 310 21.50 -10.91 5.54
C ALA A 310 21.49 -11.48 4.11
N GLY A 311 20.86 -10.81 3.14
CA GLY A 311 20.82 -11.26 1.75
C GLY A 311 19.97 -12.52 1.58
N LEU A 312 18.87 -12.61 2.33
CA LEU A 312 17.96 -13.75 2.30
C LEU A 312 17.20 -13.79 0.98
N ALA A 313 16.83 -15.00 0.54
CA ALA A 313 16.06 -15.21 -0.69
C ALA A 313 14.73 -15.93 -0.40
N ALA A 314 13.72 -15.54 -1.18
CA ALA A 314 12.38 -16.14 -1.23
C ALA A 314 11.85 -16.68 0.12
N GLU A 315 11.79 -18.00 0.28
CA GLU A 315 11.18 -18.67 1.44
C GLU A 315 11.95 -18.50 2.76
N ALA A 316 13.18 -17.99 2.71
CA ALA A 316 13.94 -17.65 3.91
C ALA A 316 13.47 -16.33 4.57
N ILE A 317 12.69 -15.53 3.84
CA ILE A 317 12.12 -14.25 4.31
C ILE A 317 10.75 -14.53 4.93
N ASP A 318 10.47 -13.98 6.11
CA ASP A 318 9.15 -14.06 6.72
C ASP A 318 8.10 -13.45 5.76
N PRO A 319 6.99 -14.15 5.48
CA PRO A 319 5.96 -13.66 4.56
C PRO A 319 5.40 -12.28 4.93
N LEU A 320 5.38 -11.93 6.22
CA LEU A 320 4.95 -10.60 6.67
C LEU A 320 5.99 -9.54 6.29
N ALA A 321 7.28 -9.85 6.39
CA ALA A 321 8.35 -8.94 5.96
C ALA A 321 8.27 -8.65 4.45
N GLN A 322 7.94 -9.64 3.62
CA GLN A 322 7.73 -9.43 2.18
C GLN A 322 6.55 -8.48 1.89
N ILE A 323 5.46 -8.57 2.65
CA ILE A 323 4.31 -7.66 2.51
C ILE A 323 4.70 -6.24 2.93
N ILE A 324 5.43 -6.10 4.04
CA ILE A 324 5.92 -4.80 4.52
C ILE A 324 6.88 -4.20 3.49
N ALA A 325 7.83 -4.96 2.97
CA ALA A 325 8.78 -4.52 1.95
C ALA A 325 8.09 -3.96 0.71
N ALA A 326 7.04 -4.64 0.25
CA ALA A 326 6.26 -4.16 -0.89
C ALA A 326 5.49 -2.86 -0.56
N ALA A 327 4.89 -2.79 0.64
CA ALA A 327 4.16 -1.60 1.10
C ALA A 327 5.10 -0.39 1.26
N ASP A 328 6.26 -0.58 1.88
CA ASP A 328 7.34 0.41 2.04
C ASP A 328 7.74 0.97 0.67
N VAL A 329 8.09 0.12 -0.30
CA VAL A 329 8.51 0.60 -1.62
C VAL A 329 7.40 1.34 -2.35
N TYR A 330 6.15 0.87 -2.28
CA TYR A 330 5.03 1.61 -2.88
C TYR A 330 4.83 2.98 -2.23
N GLU A 331 4.89 3.06 -0.89
CA GLU A 331 4.81 4.31 -0.14
C GLU A 331 5.94 5.25 -0.57
N ALA A 332 7.18 4.77 -0.57
CA ALA A 332 8.37 5.53 -0.95
C ALA A 332 8.33 6.05 -2.39
N LEU A 333 7.68 5.33 -3.31
CA LEU A 333 7.48 5.78 -4.69
C LEU A 333 6.50 6.96 -4.77
N THR A 334 5.42 6.89 -3.98
CA THR A 334 4.27 7.82 -4.04
C THR A 334 4.37 9.00 -3.08
N HIS A 335 5.30 8.95 -2.12
CA HIS A 335 5.60 10.03 -1.18
C HIS A 335 6.78 10.90 -1.69
N PRO A 336 6.74 12.23 -1.54
CA PRO A 336 7.83 13.14 -1.87
C PRO A 336 9.00 12.90 -0.95
N ARG A 337 10.18 13.12 -1.50
CA ARG A 337 11.44 13.17 -0.77
C ARG A 337 12.14 14.49 -1.09
N SER A 338 13.06 14.92 -0.24
CA SER A 338 13.79 16.18 -0.42
C SER A 338 14.53 16.26 -1.76
N TRP A 339 14.91 15.12 -2.35
CA TRP A 339 15.62 15.02 -3.63
C TRP A 339 14.77 14.56 -4.83
N ARG A 340 13.51 14.17 -4.64
CA ARG A 340 12.64 13.66 -5.72
C ARG A 340 11.17 13.92 -5.43
N GLY A 341 10.44 14.41 -6.42
CA GLY A 341 8.98 14.50 -6.36
C GLY A 341 8.30 13.11 -6.30
N PRO A 342 7.06 13.04 -5.84
CA PRO A 342 6.30 11.79 -5.79
C PRO A 342 6.00 11.27 -7.20
N MET A 343 5.89 9.95 -7.33
CA MET A 343 5.33 9.31 -8.52
C MET A 343 3.80 9.31 -8.43
N ASP A 344 3.14 9.36 -9.59
CA ASP A 344 1.69 9.14 -9.67
C ASP A 344 1.32 7.75 -9.11
N PRO A 345 0.28 7.62 -8.25
CA PRO A 345 -0.05 6.33 -7.64
C PRO A 345 -0.31 5.19 -8.64
N HIS A 346 -0.99 5.49 -9.75
CA HIS A 346 -1.18 4.54 -10.86
C HIS A 346 0.17 4.10 -11.47
N ALA A 347 1.07 5.03 -11.73
CA ALA A 347 2.40 4.72 -12.28
C ALA A 347 3.25 3.91 -11.29
N ALA A 348 3.18 4.23 -10.00
CA ALA A 348 3.84 3.45 -8.95
C ALA A 348 3.28 2.03 -8.87
N MET A 349 1.96 1.85 -8.94
CA MET A 349 1.34 0.52 -8.97
C MET A 349 1.76 -0.28 -10.21
N LYS A 350 1.79 0.36 -11.39
CA LYS A 350 2.30 -0.25 -12.61
C LYS A 350 3.76 -0.69 -12.43
N GLU A 351 4.59 0.13 -11.81
CA GLU A 351 5.98 -0.23 -11.53
C GLU A 351 6.10 -1.41 -10.54
N MET A 352 5.24 -1.46 -9.51
CA MET A 352 5.17 -2.59 -8.58
C MET A 352 4.83 -3.91 -9.30
N ILE A 353 3.89 -3.87 -10.25
CA ILE A 353 3.48 -5.03 -11.03
C ILE A 353 4.59 -5.44 -12.02
N ASP A 354 5.14 -4.49 -12.77
CA ASP A 354 6.04 -4.77 -13.89
C ASP A 354 7.45 -5.18 -13.41
N LYS A 355 7.97 -4.52 -12.38
CA LYS A 355 9.39 -4.65 -11.97
C LYS A 355 9.56 -5.40 -10.66
N TYR A 356 8.63 -5.25 -9.72
CA TYR A 356 8.84 -5.68 -8.34
C TYR A 356 8.12 -6.96 -7.94
N ALA A 357 7.28 -7.53 -8.81
CA ALA A 357 6.60 -8.80 -8.55
C ALA A 357 7.58 -9.96 -8.26
N ALA A 358 8.70 -10.02 -8.98
CA ALA A 358 9.75 -11.01 -8.74
C ALA A 358 10.62 -10.66 -7.52
N VAL A 359 10.77 -9.37 -7.21
CA VAL A 359 11.66 -8.85 -6.16
C VAL A 359 11.07 -9.06 -4.76
N PHE A 360 9.76 -8.88 -4.57
CA PHE A 360 9.11 -9.06 -3.25
C PHE A 360 8.36 -10.38 -3.10
N GLY A 361 8.26 -11.16 -4.18
CA GLY A 361 7.39 -12.31 -4.27
C GLY A 361 5.97 -11.95 -4.70
N GLN A 362 5.38 -12.84 -5.51
CA GLN A 362 4.10 -12.58 -6.17
C GLN A 362 2.94 -12.38 -5.19
N ARG A 363 2.99 -13.03 -4.01
CA ARG A 363 1.95 -12.90 -2.98
C ARG A 363 1.89 -11.49 -2.39
N ALA A 364 3.05 -10.87 -2.11
CA ALA A 364 3.11 -9.53 -1.53
C ALA A 364 2.56 -8.48 -2.50
N VAL A 365 3.03 -8.47 -3.75
CA VAL A 365 2.53 -7.55 -4.78
C VAL A 365 1.05 -7.79 -5.10
N ARG A 366 0.59 -9.04 -5.14
CA ARG A 366 -0.83 -9.36 -5.28
C ARG A 366 -1.66 -8.76 -4.13
N GLY A 367 -1.15 -8.80 -2.90
CA GLY A 367 -1.80 -8.18 -1.75
C GLY A 367 -1.98 -6.68 -1.94
N LEU A 368 -0.93 -5.98 -2.36
CA LEU A 368 -1.00 -4.54 -2.68
C LEU A 368 -2.01 -4.24 -3.79
N VAL A 369 -1.95 -4.96 -4.92
CA VAL A 369 -2.89 -4.76 -6.03
C VAL A 369 -4.33 -5.04 -5.57
N SER A 370 -4.55 -6.01 -4.70
CA SER A 370 -5.89 -6.32 -4.20
C SER A 370 -6.40 -5.27 -3.21
N ALA A 371 -5.50 -4.62 -2.47
CA ALA A 371 -5.84 -3.58 -1.49
C ALA A 371 -6.00 -2.19 -2.12
N LEU A 372 -5.11 -1.81 -3.04
CA LEU A 372 -5.05 -0.47 -3.66
C LEU A 372 -5.65 -0.45 -5.07
N THR A 373 -5.89 -1.59 -5.70
CA THR A 373 -6.36 -1.72 -7.09
C THR A 373 -5.39 -1.15 -8.12
N VAL A 374 -5.77 -1.20 -9.41
CA VAL A 374 -4.96 -0.63 -10.50
C VAL A 374 -5.00 0.89 -10.48
N TYR A 375 -6.07 1.48 -9.94
CA TYR A 375 -6.21 2.91 -9.72
C TYR A 375 -6.26 3.20 -8.22
N PRO A 376 -5.10 3.34 -7.55
CA PRO A 376 -5.06 3.66 -6.12
C PRO A 376 -5.75 4.99 -5.78
N PRO A 377 -6.14 5.18 -4.51
CA PRO A 377 -6.61 6.49 -4.04
C PRO A 377 -5.67 7.62 -4.43
N ASN A 378 -6.25 8.76 -4.77
CA ASN A 378 -5.56 9.95 -5.29
C ASN A 378 -4.96 9.81 -6.70
N SER A 379 -5.22 8.71 -7.41
CA SER A 379 -5.00 8.66 -8.86
C SER A 379 -5.99 9.57 -9.58
N PHE A 380 -5.53 10.27 -10.61
CA PHE A 380 -6.42 10.97 -11.54
C PHE A 380 -6.72 10.10 -12.76
N VAL A 381 -7.98 10.09 -13.16
CA VAL A 381 -8.50 9.25 -14.24
C VAL A 381 -9.40 10.07 -15.16
N ARG A 382 -9.35 9.74 -16.45
CA ARG A 382 -10.28 10.24 -17.47
C ARG A 382 -11.45 9.28 -17.53
N LEU A 383 -12.67 9.79 -17.39
CA LEU A 383 -13.89 9.01 -17.54
C LEU A 383 -14.28 8.93 -19.02
N SER A 384 -15.04 7.91 -19.39
CA SER A 384 -15.57 7.70 -20.75
C SER A 384 -16.50 8.84 -21.25
N THR A 385 -16.97 9.67 -20.31
CA THR A 385 -17.77 10.87 -20.54
C THR A 385 -16.91 12.11 -20.84
N GLY A 386 -15.59 11.99 -20.69
CA GLY A 386 -14.63 13.05 -20.94
C GLY A 386 -14.17 13.77 -19.69
N GLU A 387 -14.88 13.73 -18.56
CA GLU A 387 -14.44 14.43 -17.34
C GLU A 387 -13.18 13.80 -16.73
N THR A 388 -12.43 14.63 -15.98
CA THR A 388 -11.33 14.16 -15.15
C THR A 388 -11.78 14.05 -13.70
N ALA A 389 -11.56 12.87 -13.14
CA ALA A 389 -11.94 12.54 -11.77
C ALA A 389 -10.74 12.07 -10.96
N ARG A 390 -10.81 12.26 -9.64
CA ARG A 390 -9.87 11.71 -8.67
C ARG A 390 -10.47 10.46 -8.03
N VAL A 391 -9.68 9.41 -7.88
CA VAL A 391 -10.08 8.23 -7.11
C VAL A 391 -10.11 8.55 -5.63
N ILE A 392 -11.28 8.43 -4.99
CA ILE A 392 -11.46 8.68 -3.56
C ILE A 392 -11.51 7.39 -2.74
N MET A 393 -12.05 6.31 -3.31
CA MET A 393 -12.19 5.04 -2.61
C MET A 393 -12.15 3.89 -3.62
N VAL A 394 -11.36 2.87 -3.30
CA VAL A 394 -11.25 1.69 -4.16
C VAL A 394 -12.42 0.74 -3.97
N ASN A 395 -12.69 -0.08 -4.98
CA ASN A 395 -13.72 -1.09 -4.94
C ASN A 395 -13.12 -2.50 -4.89
N ARG A 396 -13.24 -3.17 -3.74
CA ARG A 396 -12.71 -4.53 -3.53
C ARG A 396 -13.33 -5.59 -4.44
N ARG A 397 -14.54 -5.35 -4.94
CA ARG A 397 -15.24 -6.29 -5.84
C ARG A 397 -14.89 -6.04 -7.31
N SER A 398 -14.32 -4.89 -7.64
CA SER A 398 -14.00 -4.52 -9.02
C SER A 398 -12.81 -3.56 -9.08
N LEU A 399 -11.64 -4.08 -9.47
CA LEU A 399 -10.37 -3.34 -9.52
C LEU A 399 -10.39 -2.12 -10.47
N THR A 400 -11.35 -2.06 -11.39
CA THR A 400 -11.49 -1.00 -12.41
C THR A 400 -12.69 -0.08 -12.20
N ARG A 401 -13.46 -0.27 -11.10
CA ARG A 401 -14.67 0.54 -10.81
C ARG A 401 -14.61 1.17 -9.42
N PRO A 402 -13.64 2.07 -9.16
CA PRO A 402 -13.57 2.81 -7.90
C PRO A 402 -14.71 3.81 -7.75
N ALA A 403 -14.89 4.35 -6.55
CA ALA A 403 -15.60 5.61 -6.36
C ALA A 403 -14.65 6.77 -6.65
N VAL A 404 -15.15 7.76 -7.38
CA VAL A 404 -14.40 8.89 -7.88
C VAL A 404 -15.10 10.20 -7.54
N GLU A 405 -14.32 11.27 -7.48
CA GLU A 405 -14.79 12.64 -7.39
C GLU A 405 -14.41 13.35 -8.68
N ILE A 406 -15.40 13.76 -9.46
CA ILE A 406 -15.22 14.53 -10.69
C ILE A 406 -14.85 15.96 -10.31
N LEU A 407 -13.76 16.47 -10.88
CA LEU A 407 -13.22 17.78 -10.53
C LEU A 407 -13.10 18.71 -11.75
N LEU A 408 -12.87 18.13 -12.94
CA LEU A 408 -12.68 18.90 -14.17
C LEU A 408 -13.54 18.32 -15.30
N ASP A 409 -14.00 19.18 -16.20
CA ASP A 409 -14.72 18.77 -17.40
C ASP A 409 -13.78 18.18 -18.48
N ALA A 410 -14.32 17.96 -19.69
CA ALA A 410 -13.58 17.43 -20.83
C ALA A 410 -12.40 18.32 -21.25
N ASP A 411 -12.54 19.64 -21.09
CA ASP A 411 -11.58 20.67 -21.47
C ASP A 411 -10.66 21.08 -20.31
N PHE A 412 -10.69 20.33 -19.20
CA PHE A 412 -9.93 20.58 -17.97
C PHE A 412 -10.36 21.86 -17.22
N ALA A 413 -11.55 22.40 -17.49
CA ALA A 413 -12.10 23.48 -16.69
C ALA A 413 -12.66 22.93 -15.38
N GLU A 414 -12.48 23.68 -14.29
CA GLU A 414 -12.93 23.27 -12.97
C GLU A 414 -14.45 23.24 -12.88
N MET A 415 -14.96 22.21 -12.20
CA MET A 415 -16.38 22.02 -11.95
C MET A 415 -16.66 21.99 -10.45
N THR A 416 -17.94 22.11 -10.08
CA THR A 416 -18.37 21.72 -8.74
C THR A 416 -18.11 20.23 -8.54
N PRO A 417 -17.39 19.82 -7.48
CA PRO A 417 -17.09 18.42 -7.24
C PRO A 417 -18.34 17.53 -7.23
N GLN A 418 -18.29 16.41 -7.93
CA GLN A 418 -19.37 15.42 -7.94
C GLN A 418 -18.82 14.04 -7.64
N GLU A 419 -19.39 13.38 -6.65
CA GLU A 419 -19.01 12.04 -6.26
C GLU A 419 -19.84 10.99 -7.00
N ILE A 420 -19.15 10.02 -7.59
CA ILE A 420 -19.76 8.94 -8.34
C ILE A 420 -19.11 7.62 -7.93
N ASN A 421 -19.92 6.68 -7.48
CA ASN A 421 -19.49 5.30 -7.35
C ASN A 421 -19.60 4.61 -8.72
N LEU A 422 -18.48 4.41 -9.43
CA LEU A 422 -18.53 3.81 -10.77
C LEU A 422 -19.17 2.41 -10.75
N ALA A 423 -19.18 1.68 -9.62
CA ALA A 423 -19.87 0.40 -9.52
C ALA A 423 -21.39 0.49 -9.80
N GLU A 424 -22.00 1.65 -9.57
CA GLU A 424 -23.44 1.91 -9.71
C GLU A 424 -23.81 2.56 -11.04
N HIS A 425 -22.81 2.99 -11.81
CA HIS A 425 -22.98 3.71 -13.08
C HIS A 425 -22.35 2.92 -14.24
N PRO A 426 -22.98 1.82 -14.71
CA PRO A 426 -22.35 0.85 -15.62
C PRO A 426 -21.88 1.43 -16.97
N LEU A 427 -22.50 2.53 -17.43
CA LEU A 427 -22.17 3.20 -18.69
C LEU A 427 -20.97 4.15 -18.59
N THR A 428 -20.57 4.51 -17.36
CA THR A 428 -19.39 5.35 -17.12
C THR A 428 -18.24 4.44 -16.72
N ALA A 429 -17.09 4.58 -17.39
CA ALA A 429 -15.90 3.78 -17.10
C ALA A 429 -14.66 4.67 -17.01
N VAL A 430 -13.62 4.18 -16.34
CA VAL A 430 -12.28 4.75 -16.45
C VAL A 430 -11.74 4.40 -17.85
N GLU A 431 -11.42 5.42 -18.64
CA GLU A 431 -10.83 5.26 -19.97
C GLU A 431 -9.31 5.13 -19.89
N ARG A 432 -8.66 5.99 -19.09
CA ARG A 432 -7.22 5.99 -18.87
C ARG A 432 -6.83 6.76 -17.61
N GLU A 433 -5.61 6.58 -17.14
CA GLU A 433 -5.02 7.50 -16.19
C GLU A 433 -4.78 8.88 -16.81
N VAL A 434 -4.83 9.91 -15.97
CA VAL A 434 -4.36 11.26 -16.29
C VAL A 434 -3.12 11.53 -15.43
N PRO A 435 -1.90 11.50 -16.01
CA PRO A 435 -0.69 11.71 -15.24
C PRO A 435 -0.63 13.16 -14.73
N TRP A 436 0.10 13.38 -13.63
CA TRP A 436 0.22 14.71 -13.04
C TRP A 436 0.78 15.75 -14.01
N SER A 437 1.72 15.34 -14.88
CA SER A 437 2.29 16.22 -15.92
C SER A 437 1.25 16.75 -16.90
N GLU A 438 0.23 15.96 -17.25
CA GLU A 438 -0.87 16.40 -18.11
C GLU A 438 -1.78 17.37 -17.37
N LEU A 439 -2.12 17.09 -16.10
CA LEU A 439 -2.91 18.00 -15.25
C LEU A 439 -2.21 19.34 -15.05
N ALA A 440 -0.92 19.33 -14.74
CA ALA A 440 -0.13 20.54 -14.55
C ALA A 440 -0.05 21.38 -15.84
N ALA A 441 0.00 20.72 -17.01
CA ALA A 441 0.04 21.40 -18.30
C ALA A 441 -1.33 21.98 -18.72
N LYS A 442 -2.43 21.24 -18.50
CA LYS A 442 -3.77 21.60 -18.99
C LYS A 442 -4.63 22.36 -17.98
N ALA A 443 -4.39 22.17 -16.68
CA ALA A 443 -5.09 22.84 -15.59
C ALA A 443 -4.09 23.37 -14.52
N PRO A 444 -3.18 24.30 -14.88
CA PRO A 444 -2.08 24.70 -14.00
C PRO A 444 -2.54 25.30 -12.66
N ALA A 445 -3.63 26.08 -12.66
CA ALA A 445 -4.18 26.67 -11.44
C ALA A 445 -4.78 25.61 -10.49
N PHE A 446 -5.50 24.64 -11.04
CA PHE A 446 -6.01 23.50 -10.29
C PHE A 446 -4.85 22.68 -9.71
N ALA A 447 -3.88 22.30 -10.54
CA ALA A 447 -2.73 21.49 -10.13
C ALA A 447 -1.93 22.17 -9.01
N ALA A 448 -1.67 23.48 -9.11
CA ALA A 448 -0.97 24.22 -8.06
C ALA A 448 -1.72 24.23 -6.73
N ARG A 449 -3.04 24.46 -6.73
CA ARG A 449 -3.85 24.42 -5.51
C ARG A 449 -3.92 23.02 -4.92
N TYR A 450 -4.07 22.00 -5.76
CA TYR A 450 -4.11 20.61 -5.33
C TYR A 450 -2.79 20.22 -4.64
N GLU A 451 -1.66 20.54 -5.26
CA GLU A 451 -0.32 20.27 -4.69
C GLU A 451 -0.14 20.94 -3.33
N LEU A 452 -0.61 22.18 -3.15
CA LEU A 452 -0.55 22.87 -1.86
C LEU A 452 -1.41 22.18 -0.79
N SER A 453 -2.61 21.71 -1.16
CA SER A 453 -3.51 21.01 -0.22
C SER A 453 -3.06 19.59 0.15
N ARG A 454 -2.11 19.03 -0.61
CA ARG A 454 -1.56 17.69 -0.40
C ARG A 454 -0.61 17.62 0.80
N TRP A 455 0.22 18.64 0.97
CA TRP A 455 1.43 18.57 1.82
C TRP A 455 1.31 19.23 3.19
N TRP A 456 0.36 20.14 3.37
CA TRP A 456 0.26 20.95 4.57
C TRP A 456 -1.08 20.70 5.26
N ARG A 457 -1.21 19.51 5.88
CA ARG A 457 -2.29 19.23 6.84
C ARG A 457 -1.71 19.21 8.25
N ASP A 458 -2.22 20.09 9.10
CA ASP A 458 -2.02 20.01 10.54
C ASP A 458 -2.88 18.85 11.06
N TRP A 459 -2.23 17.80 11.56
CA TRP A 459 -2.85 16.56 12.00
C TRP A 459 -3.09 16.50 13.50
#